data_AF-A0A1J5WFV1-F1
#
_entry.id   AF-A0A1J5WFV1-F1
#
_cell.length_a   1.000
_cell.length_b   1.000
_cell.length_c   1.000
_cell.angle_alpha   90.00
_cell.angle_beta   90.00
_cell.angle_gamma   90.00
#
_symmetry.space_group_name_H-M   'P 1'
#
loop_
_entity.id
_entity.type
_entity.pdbx_description
1 polymer ?
#
loop_
_entity_poly.entity_id
_entity_poly.type
_entity_poly.pdbx_seq_one_letter_code
_entity_poly.pdbx_strand_id
1 'polypeptide(L)'
;KMNLKNTHIEELFLVDEAALVFFYDSIERSEFYVEKVSFGNKFKQKSEKFLKLIERVHGGEAAAPKKIKRLALNKNNFFSFLEETRRIAQRKIHVEELGVTQGGKETGPETETSTKIVVSKRITIIGNARVLLFIELGPELNHLDIDKIQTQCRSPEIDIPRINIQLTESKIT
;
A
#
# COMPACT_ATOMS: atom_id res chain seq x y z
N LYS A 1 3.88 -15.28 -24.40
CA LYS A 1 4.74 -14.08 -24.46
C LYS A 1 3.90 -12.96 -25.07
N MET A 2 3.67 -11.87 -24.34
CA MET A 2 2.86 -10.75 -24.82
C MET A 2 3.81 -9.67 -25.35
N ASN A 3 3.58 -9.14 -26.55
CA ASN A 3 4.41 -8.08 -27.11
C ASN A 3 3.81 -6.73 -26.72
N LEU A 4 4.46 -6.03 -25.80
CA LEU A 4 4.00 -4.72 -25.30
C LEU A 4 4.82 -3.56 -25.86
N LYS A 5 5.69 -3.79 -26.86
CA LYS A 5 6.55 -2.73 -27.40
C LYS A 5 5.73 -1.51 -27.85
N ASN A 6 6.19 -0.32 -27.48
CA ASN A 6 5.55 0.97 -27.75
C ASN A 6 4.12 1.10 -27.20
N THR A 7 3.77 0.31 -26.18
CA THR A 7 2.44 0.38 -25.56
C THR A 7 2.45 1.35 -24.39
N HIS A 8 1.41 2.20 -24.34
CA HIS A 8 1.09 3.06 -23.21
C HIS A 8 -0.03 2.43 -22.39
N ILE A 9 0.21 2.18 -21.11
CA ILE A 9 -0.75 1.59 -20.18
C ILE A 9 -1.04 2.63 -19.09
N GLU A 10 -2.27 3.13 -19.06
CA GLU A 10 -2.71 4.08 -18.02
C GLU A 10 -2.76 3.42 -16.64
N GLU A 11 -3.31 2.21 -16.57
CA GLU A 11 -3.36 1.44 -15.33
C GLU A 11 -3.11 -0.04 -15.58
N LEU A 12 -2.16 -0.61 -14.85
CA LEU A 12 -1.90 -2.03 -14.81
C LEU A 12 -2.36 -2.64 -13.50
N PHE A 13 -3.25 -3.61 -13.56
CA PHE A 13 -3.71 -4.36 -12.39
C PHE A 13 -2.98 -5.71 -12.28
N LEU A 14 -2.12 -5.84 -11.28
CA LEU A 14 -1.46 -7.09 -10.95
C LEU A 14 -2.33 -7.79 -9.91
N VAL A 15 -2.83 -9.00 -10.22
CA VAL A 15 -3.79 -9.72 -9.36
C VAL A 15 -3.09 -10.65 -8.38
N ASP A 16 -2.03 -11.33 -8.83
CA ASP A 16 -1.33 -12.40 -8.13
C ASP A 16 0.18 -12.41 -8.46
N GLU A 17 0.91 -13.27 -7.76
CA GLU A 17 2.37 -13.37 -7.86
C GLU A 17 2.85 -13.74 -9.27
N ALA A 18 2.07 -14.52 -10.03
CA ALA A 18 2.42 -14.86 -11.41
C ALA A 18 2.34 -13.63 -12.33
N ALA A 19 1.31 -12.79 -12.16
CA ALA A 19 1.19 -11.52 -12.89
C ALA A 19 2.36 -10.57 -12.56
N LEU A 20 2.75 -10.47 -11.28
CA LEU A 20 3.89 -9.66 -10.87
C LEU A 20 5.20 -10.17 -11.45
N VAL A 21 5.45 -11.47 -11.39
CA VAL A 21 6.66 -12.09 -11.97
C VAL A 21 6.72 -11.82 -13.47
N PHE A 22 5.61 -12.08 -14.18
CA PHE A 22 5.51 -11.85 -15.61
C PHE A 22 5.78 -10.38 -15.98
N PHE A 23 5.18 -9.45 -15.22
CA PHE A 23 5.37 -8.03 -15.44
C PHE A 23 6.81 -7.59 -15.17
N TYR A 24 7.36 -7.95 -14.01
CA TYR A 24 8.72 -7.60 -13.63
C TYR A 24 9.74 -8.07 -14.66
N ASP A 25 9.62 -9.32 -15.13
CA ASP A 25 10.51 -9.90 -16.14
C ASP A 25 10.32 -9.27 -17.54
N SER A 26 9.21 -8.57 -17.77
CA SER A 26 8.90 -7.86 -19.03
C SER A 26 9.40 -6.42 -19.04
N ILE A 27 9.37 -5.72 -17.90
CA ILE A 27 9.86 -4.33 -17.77
C ILE A 27 11.32 -4.21 -18.20
N GLU A 28 12.16 -5.18 -17.83
CA GLU A 28 13.59 -5.17 -18.15
C GLU A 28 13.89 -5.39 -19.64
N ARG A 29 12.89 -5.77 -20.45
CA ARG A 29 13.09 -6.29 -21.81
C ARG A 29 12.28 -5.58 -22.88
N SER A 30 11.42 -4.63 -22.53
CA SER A 30 10.44 -4.08 -23.47
C SER A 30 10.20 -2.59 -23.23
N GLU A 31 10.23 -1.82 -24.31
CA GLU A 31 9.91 -0.39 -24.32
C GLU A 31 8.39 -0.21 -24.21
N PHE A 32 7.83 -0.36 -23.01
CA PHE A 32 6.45 0.01 -22.71
C PHE A 32 6.41 0.91 -21.50
N TYR A 33 5.34 1.68 -21.38
CA TYR A 33 5.19 2.68 -20.33
C TYR A 33 3.91 2.43 -19.54
N VAL A 34 4.02 2.50 -18.22
CA VAL A 34 2.90 2.33 -17.29
C VAL A 34 2.78 3.58 -16.45
N GLU A 35 1.63 4.24 -16.42
CA GLU A 35 1.44 5.38 -15.51
C GLU A 35 1.24 4.90 -14.08
N LYS A 36 0.33 3.94 -13.89
CA LYS A 36 -0.12 3.51 -12.56
C LYS A 36 -0.16 2.00 -12.46
N VAL A 37 0.24 1.50 -11.30
CA VAL A 37 0.09 0.08 -10.94
C VAL A 37 -0.89 -0.07 -9.77
N SER A 38 -1.68 -1.13 -9.83
CA SER A 38 -2.62 -1.51 -8.79
C SER A 38 -2.36 -2.96 -8.39
N PHE A 39 -2.26 -3.21 -7.08
CA PHE A 39 -2.00 -4.52 -6.50
C PHE A 39 -3.27 -5.07 -5.88
N GLY A 40 -3.75 -6.18 -6.44
CA GLY A 40 -4.79 -7.02 -5.89
C GLY A 40 -4.42 -7.69 -4.56
N ASN A 41 -5.31 -8.55 -4.11
CA ASN A 41 -5.32 -9.07 -2.76
C ASN A 41 -4.87 -10.54 -2.67
N LYS A 42 -4.42 -11.13 -3.78
CA LYS A 42 -3.99 -12.54 -3.87
C LYS A 42 -2.47 -12.72 -3.82
N PHE A 43 -1.70 -11.65 -3.61
CA PHE A 43 -0.25 -11.76 -3.48
C PHE A 43 0.19 -12.37 -2.16
N LYS A 44 1.27 -13.14 -2.21
CA LYS A 44 2.20 -13.18 -1.10
C LYS A 44 2.97 -11.86 -1.10
N GLN A 45 2.50 -10.90 -0.32
CA GLN A 45 3.01 -9.52 -0.23
C GLN A 45 4.42 -9.41 0.39
N LYS A 46 5.14 -10.54 0.46
CA LYS A 46 6.50 -10.70 0.96
C LYS A 46 7.51 -11.01 -0.14
N SER A 47 7.09 -11.05 -1.41
CA SER A 47 8.01 -11.43 -2.49
C SER A 47 9.02 -10.31 -2.76
N GLU A 48 10.29 -10.69 -2.95
CA GLU A 48 11.37 -9.74 -3.21
C GLU A 48 11.08 -8.89 -4.47
N LYS A 49 10.49 -9.49 -5.51
CA LYS A 49 10.11 -8.80 -6.74
C LYS A 49 9.06 -7.70 -6.50
N PHE A 50 8.16 -7.88 -5.54
CA PHE A 50 7.16 -6.88 -5.20
C PHE A 50 7.82 -5.65 -4.54
N LEU A 51 8.71 -5.88 -3.57
CA LEU A 51 9.44 -4.82 -2.89
C LEU A 51 10.34 -4.05 -3.86
N LYS A 52 11.04 -4.75 -4.74
CA LYS A 52 11.84 -4.13 -5.81
C LYS A 52 10.96 -3.26 -6.71
N LEU A 53 9.78 -3.74 -7.12
CA LEU A 53 8.90 -2.93 -7.95
C LEU A 53 8.43 -1.65 -7.23
N ILE A 54 8.08 -1.73 -5.94
CA ILE A 54 7.74 -0.54 -5.14
C ILE A 54 8.93 0.44 -5.07
N GLU A 55 10.13 -0.08 -4.82
CA GLU A 55 11.35 0.73 -4.77
C GLU A 55 11.62 1.43 -6.10
N ARG A 56 11.48 0.72 -7.24
CA ARG A 56 11.64 1.33 -8.57
C ARG A 56 10.64 2.46 -8.83
N VAL A 57 9.38 2.28 -8.42
CA VAL A 57 8.32 3.30 -8.56
C VAL A 57 8.68 4.56 -7.78
N HIS A 58 9.16 4.43 -6.53
CA HIS A 58 9.53 5.57 -5.71
C HIS A 58 10.91 6.16 -6.01
N GLY A 59 11.83 5.35 -6.54
CA GLY A 59 13.13 5.77 -7.04
C GLY A 59 13.05 6.54 -8.37
N GLY A 60 11.87 6.56 -9.01
CA GLY A 60 11.66 7.29 -10.26
C GLY A 60 12.41 6.68 -11.45
N GLU A 61 12.65 5.36 -11.42
CA GLU A 61 13.30 4.68 -12.54
C GLU A 61 12.47 4.85 -13.82
N ALA A 62 13.14 5.16 -14.95
CA ALA A 62 12.46 5.50 -16.20
C ALA A 62 11.53 4.40 -16.72
N ALA A 63 11.84 3.13 -16.45
CA ALA A 63 11.05 1.97 -16.87
C ALA A 63 9.98 1.54 -15.86
N ALA A 64 9.93 2.18 -14.69
CA ALA A 64 8.98 1.83 -13.64
C ALA A 64 7.64 2.57 -13.80
N PRO A 65 6.55 2.01 -13.25
CA PRO A 65 5.32 2.77 -13.09
C PRO A 65 5.59 4.07 -12.31
N LYS A 66 4.89 5.15 -12.65
CA LYS A 66 5.08 6.43 -11.96
C LYS A 66 4.43 6.47 -10.58
N LYS A 67 3.35 5.71 -10.39
CA LYS A 67 2.54 5.75 -9.16
C LYS A 67 1.96 4.39 -8.82
N ILE A 68 1.70 4.19 -7.53
CA ILE A 68 0.84 3.12 -7.04
C ILE A 68 -0.56 3.70 -6.89
N LYS A 69 -1.51 3.25 -7.72
CA LYS A 69 -2.90 3.67 -7.59
C LYS A 69 -3.55 2.94 -6.43
N ARG A 70 -3.54 1.60 -6.44
CA ARG A 70 -4.22 0.81 -5.40
C ARG A 70 -3.29 -0.20 -4.75
N LEU A 71 -3.33 -0.27 -3.41
CA LEU A 71 -2.68 -1.31 -2.61
C LEU A 71 -3.71 -2.00 -1.70
N ALA A 72 -3.88 -3.31 -1.85
CA ALA A 72 -4.78 -4.11 -1.02
C ALA A 72 -4.02 -5.10 -0.14
N LEU A 73 -3.96 -4.84 1.17
CA LEU A 73 -3.34 -5.68 2.20
C LEU A 73 -4.44 -6.46 2.95
N ASN A 74 -4.37 -7.78 3.02
CA ASN A 74 -5.42 -8.63 3.59
C ASN A 74 -4.86 -9.85 4.34
N LYS A 75 -5.72 -10.65 4.99
CA LYS A 75 -5.29 -11.86 5.73
C LYS A 75 -4.18 -11.58 6.76
N ASN A 76 -4.27 -10.46 7.46
CA ASN A 76 -3.36 -10.07 8.53
C ASN A 76 -1.91 -9.82 8.10
N ASN A 77 -1.67 -9.45 6.84
CA ASN A 77 -0.31 -9.24 6.33
C ASN A 77 0.21 -7.80 6.41
N PHE A 78 -0.57 -6.85 6.96
CA PHE A 78 -0.20 -5.43 6.99
C PHE A 78 1.13 -5.20 7.73
N PHE A 79 1.26 -5.74 8.94
CA PHE A 79 2.47 -5.55 9.74
C PHE A 79 3.67 -6.28 9.15
N SER A 80 3.47 -7.48 8.61
CA SER A 80 4.54 -8.17 7.88
C SER A 80 4.98 -7.40 6.65
N PHE A 81 4.06 -6.73 5.95
CA PHE A 81 4.40 -5.88 4.81
C PHE A 81 5.23 -4.67 5.24
N LEU A 82 4.88 -4.03 6.37
CA LEU A 82 5.67 -2.92 6.91
C LEU A 82 7.11 -3.34 7.29
N GLU A 83 7.28 -4.54 7.86
CA GLU A 83 8.61 -5.07 8.17
C GLU A 83 9.43 -5.36 6.91
N GLU A 84 8.83 -5.97 5.90
CA GLU A 84 9.54 -6.23 4.64
C GLU A 84 9.90 -4.93 3.90
N THR A 85 9.01 -3.95 3.93
CA THR A 85 9.25 -2.64 3.33
C THR A 85 10.24 -1.79 4.11
N ARG A 86 10.54 -2.09 5.37
CA ARG A 86 11.68 -1.47 6.09
C ARG A 86 13.01 -1.62 5.34
N ARG A 87 13.14 -2.65 4.50
CA ARG A 87 14.35 -2.92 3.71
C ARG A 87 14.53 -1.98 2.54
N ILE A 88 13.49 -1.31 2.07
CA ILE A 88 13.59 -0.36 0.96
C ILE A 88 14.20 0.96 1.47
N ALA A 89 14.99 1.64 0.64
CA ALA A 89 15.66 2.87 1.04
C ALA A 89 14.66 3.98 1.46
N GLN A 90 13.50 4.03 0.80
CA GLN A 90 12.44 4.99 1.08
C GLN A 90 11.38 4.40 2.03
N ARG A 91 11.43 4.82 3.30
CA ARG A 91 10.49 4.43 4.35
C ARG A 91 9.11 5.11 4.24
N LYS A 92 8.74 5.62 3.07
CA LYS A 92 7.40 6.16 2.80
C LYS A 92 6.87 5.60 1.50
N ILE A 93 5.71 4.96 1.56
CA ILE A 93 5.04 4.36 0.41
C ILE A 93 3.82 5.21 0.10
N HIS A 94 3.82 5.84 -1.06
CA HIS A 94 2.71 6.67 -1.52
C HIS A 94 1.73 5.87 -2.37
N VAL A 95 0.46 5.90 -2.00
CA VAL A 95 -0.63 5.23 -2.72
C VAL A 95 -1.84 6.16 -2.87
N GLU A 96 -2.59 6.04 -3.97
CA GLU A 96 -3.86 6.77 -4.09
C GLU A 96 -4.93 6.12 -3.20
N GLU A 97 -5.03 4.79 -3.25
CA GLU A 97 -6.05 4.00 -2.59
C GLU A 97 -5.42 2.86 -1.76
N LEU A 98 -5.76 2.81 -0.47
CA LEU A 98 -5.32 1.76 0.45
C LEU A 98 -6.52 0.97 0.99
N GLY A 99 -6.49 -0.36 0.82
CA GLY A 99 -7.42 -1.28 1.46
C GLY A 99 -6.69 -2.20 2.43
N VAL A 100 -7.07 -2.21 3.70
CA VAL A 100 -6.48 -3.06 4.74
C VAL A 100 -7.54 -3.91 5.41
N THR A 101 -7.29 -5.22 5.48
CA THR A 101 -8.04 -6.16 6.34
C THR A 101 -7.07 -6.83 7.30
N GLN A 102 -7.03 -6.33 8.53
CA GLN A 102 -6.13 -6.78 9.60
C GLN A 102 -6.97 -7.22 10.80
N GLY A 103 -7.15 -8.52 10.98
CA GLY A 103 -7.72 -9.11 12.19
C GLY A 103 -6.66 -9.48 13.23
N GLY A 104 -7.12 -9.99 14.38
CA GLY A 104 -6.27 -10.54 15.43
C GLY A 104 -5.73 -9.52 16.44
N LYS A 105 -5.04 -10.02 17.47
CA LYS A 105 -4.40 -9.23 18.54
C LYS A 105 -2.97 -8.77 18.21
N GLU A 106 -2.50 -8.97 16.97
CA GLU A 106 -1.14 -8.55 16.59
C GLU A 106 -0.92 -7.07 16.94
N THR A 107 0.13 -6.83 17.72
CA THR A 107 0.48 -5.53 18.28
C THR A 107 1.20 -4.62 17.29
N GLY A 108 1.48 -5.11 16.09
CA GLY A 108 2.35 -4.46 15.13
C GLY A 108 3.83 -4.75 15.39
N PRO A 109 4.73 -4.17 14.59
CA PRO A 109 6.17 -4.24 14.82
C PRO A 109 6.56 -3.87 16.25
N GLU A 110 7.43 -4.65 16.89
CA GLU A 110 7.88 -4.42 18.28
C GLU A 110 8.67 -3.12 18.47
N THR A 111 9.22 -2.59 17.37
CA THR A 111 9.90 -1.29 17.32
C THR A 111 9.11 -0.37 16.41
N GLU A 112 8.99 0.92 16.79
CA GLU A 112 8.39 1.95 15.95
C GLU A 112 9.04 1.94 14.58
N THR A 113 8.39 1.27 13.63
CA THR A 113 8.89 1.19 12.27
C THR A 113 8.64 2.55 11.66
N SER A 114 9.71 3.23 11.25
CA SER A 114 9.64 4.53 10.57
C SER A 114 8.89 4.48 9.22
N THR A 115 8.56 3.27 8.75
CA THR A 115 7.83 3.06 7.51
C THR A 115 6.40 3.58 7.64
N LYS A 116 6.02 4.50 6.76
CA LYS A 116 4.66 5.06 6.68
C LYS A 116 4.06 4.79 5.32
N ILE A 117 2.75 4.53 5.28
CA ILE A 117 1.98 4.52 4.04
C ILE A 117 1.22 5.84 3.94
N VAL A 118 1.57 6.64 2.95
CA VAL A 118 0.91 7.91 2.66
C VAL A 118 -0.24 7.65 1.70
N VAL A 119 -1.47 7.97 2.11
CA VAL A 119 -2.68 7.70 1.32
C VAL A 119 -3.27 9.02 0.85
N SER A 120 -3.39 9.21 -0.46
CA SER A 120 -3.83 10.51 -0.98
C SER A 120 -5.33 10.62 -1.23
N LYS A 121 -6.04 9.55 -1.61
CA LYS A 121 -7.45 9.64 -2.04
C LYS A 121 -8.43 8.85 -1.21
N ARG A 122 -8.13 7.57 -0.95
CA ARG A 122 -9.10 6.67 -0.32
C ARG A 122 -8.43 5.66 0.59
N ILE A 123 -9.01 5.50 1.77
CA ILE A 123 -8.61 4.46 2.71
C ILE A 123 -9.80 3.62 3.16
N THR A 124 -9.61 2.31 3.27
CA THR A 124 -10.60 1.39 3.84
C THR A 124 -9.87 0.45 4.79
N ILE A 125 -10.26 0.47 6.06
CA ILE A 125 -9.65 -0.35 7.11
C ILE A 125 -10.74 -1.17 7.78
N ILE A 126 -10.50 -2.49 7.82
CA ILE A 126 -11.38 -3.44 8.49
C ILE A 126 -10.54 -4.18 9.54
N GLY A 127 -10.91 -4.01 10.82
CA GLY A 127 -10.37 -4.78 11.94
C GLY A 127 -9.57 -3.95 12.94
N ASN A 128 -8.27 -4.25 13.08
CA ASN A 128 -7.37 -3.71 14.09
C ASN A 128 -7.01 -2.26 13.77
N ALA A 129 -7.46 -1.32 14.61
CA ALA A 129 -7.23 0.11 14.41
C ALA A 129 -5.75 0.53 14.53
N ARG A 130 -4.87 -0.28 15.13
CA ARG A 130 -3.43 0.02 15.24
C ARG A 130 -2.73 0.18 13.89
N VAL A 131 -3.32 -0.32 12.81
CA VAL A 131 -2.82 -0.05 11.45
C VAL A 131 -2.74 1.45 11.15
N LEU A 132 -3.64 2.27 11.74
CA LEU A 132 -3.65 3.72 11.57
C LEU A 132 -2.36 4.39 12.07
N LEU A 133 -1.63 3.78 13.02
CA LEU A 133 -0.35 4.31 13.50
C LEU A 133 0.71 4.40 12.40
N PHE A 134 0.56 3.63 11.33
CA PHE A 134 1.52 3.55 10.22
C PHE A 134 1.02 4.24 8.95
N ILE A 135 -0.07 5.00 9.07
CA ILE A 135 -0.70 5.70 7.95
C ILE A 135 -0.55 7.21 8.13
N GLU A 136 -0.26 7.89 7.02
CA GLU A 136 -0.26 9.33 6.89
C GLU A 136 -1.29 9.72 5.84
N LEU A 137 -2.20 10.64 6.17
CA LEU A 137 -3.23 11.08 5.23
C LEU A 137 -2.72 12.24 4.39
N GLY A 138 -2.93 12.15 3.08
CA GLY A 138 -2.63 13.22 2.15
C GLY A 138 -3.65 14.37 2.22
N PRO A 139 -3.41 15.47 1.49
CA PRO A 139 -4.23 16.69 1.58
C PRO A 139 -5.71 16.48 1.28
N GLU A 140 -6.07 15.57 0.36
CA GLU A 140 -7.49 15.33 0.02
C GLU A 140 -8.25 14.63 1.16
N LEU A 141 -7.51 13.98 2.07
CA LEU A 141 -8.04 13.29 3.24
C LEU A 141 -7.86 14.09 4.53
N ASN A 142 -7.46 15.37 4.46
CA ASN A 142 -7.19 16.22 5.62
C ASN A 142 -8.43 16.47 6.53
N HIS A 143 -9.63 16.28 6.00
CA HIS A 143 -10.88 16.39 6.73
C HIS A 143 -11.11 15.20 7.69
N LEU A 144 -10.29 14.15 7.57
CA LEU A 144 -10.33 12.98 8.45
C LEU A 144 -9.34 13.17 9.60
N ASP A 145 -9.85 13.49 10.79
CA ASP A 145 -9.06 13.48 12.01
C ASP A 145 -8.89 12.04 12.51
N ILE A 146 -7.72 11.46 12.22
CA ILE A 146 -7.32 10.16 12.75
C ILE A 146 -6.37 10.29 13.95
N ASP A 147 -5.96 11.50 14.33
CA ASP A 147 -4.97 11.75 15.38
C ASP A 147 -5.49 11.30 16.74
N LYS A 148 -6.79 11.54 16.99
CA LYS A 148 -7.45 11.04 18.19
C LYS A 148 -7.44 9.52 18.28
N ILE A 149 -7.70 8.84 17.16
CA ILE A 149 -7.71 7.36 17.10
C ILE A 149 -6.27 6.83 17.23
N GLN A 150 -5.31 7.46 16.57
CA GLN A 150 -3.89 7.12 16.69
C GLN A 150 -3.41 7.28 18.13
N THR A 151 -3.78 8.37 18.81
CA THR A 151 -3.48 8.60 20.23
C THR A 151 -3.99 7.46 21.10
N GLN A 152 -5.25 7.07 20.91
CA GLN A 152 -5.84 5.94 21.62
C GLN A 152 -5.11 4.62 21.32
N CYS A 153 -4.65 4.41 20.09
CA CYS A 153 -3.91 3.21 19.72
C CYS A 153 -2.53 3.08 20.38
N ARG A 154 -1.95 4.20 20.87
CA ARG A 154 -0.67 4.21 21.59
C ARG A 154 -0.82 3.92 23.09
N SER A 155 -2.03 3.97 23.62
CA SER A 155 -2.29 3.72 25.05
C SER A 155 -2.32 2.20 25.34
N PRO A 156 -1.50 1.69 26.28
CA PRO A 156 -1.43 0.25 26.58
C PRO A 156 -2.68 -0.33 27.27
N GLU A 157 -3.55 0.53 27.83
CA GLU A 157 -4.61 0.12 28.76
C GLU A 157 -6.02 -0.01 28.15
N ILE A 158 -6.21 0.34 26.87
CA ILE A 158 -7.55 0.39 26.28
C ILE A 158 -7.73 -0.81 25.34
N ASP A 159 -8.72 -1.66 25.64
CA ASP A 159 -9.20 -2.66 24.68
C ASP A 159 -9.85 -1.92 23.51
N ILE A 160 -9.17 -1.90 22.37
CA ILE A 160 -9.60 -1.13 21.21
C ILE A 160 -10.66 -1.95 20.47
N PRO A 161 -11.93 -1.51 20.42
CA PRO A 161 -12.96 -2.25 19.71
C PRO A 161 -12.60 -2.36 18.23
N ARG A 162 -13.11 -3.40 17.55
CA ARG A 162 -13.02 -3.51 16.09
C ARG A 162 -13.72 -2.30 15.47
N ILE A 163 -12.94 -1.37 14.92
CA ILE A 163 -13.45 -0.20 14.22
C ILE A 163 -13.58 -0.58 12.74
N ASN A 164 -14.78 -0.43 12.20
CA ASN A 164 -15.04 -0.63 10.77
C ASN A 164 -15.24 0.76 10.14
N ILE A 165 -14.17 1.32 9.57
CA ILE A 165 -14.24 2.62 8.89
C ILE A 165 -14.29 2.34 7.39
N GLN A 166 -15.49 2.49 6.83
CA GLN A 166 -15.71 2.51 5.39
C GLN A 166 -15.93 3.96 4.96
N LEU A 167 -14.89 4.56 4.39
CA LEU A 167 -14.96 5.92 3.85
C LEU A 167 -15.33 5.84 2.36
N THR A 168 -16.51 6.33 2.05
CA THR A 168 -17.00 6.56 0.68
C THR A 168 -17.05 8.06 0.43
N GLU A 169 -16.68 8.46 -0.80
CA GLU A 169 -16.60 9.84 -1.31
C GLU A 169 -17.41 10.88 -0.52
N SER A 170 -16.70 11.81 0.11
CA SER A 170 -17.23 13.13 0.45
C SER A 170 -17.12 13.99 -0.81
N LYS A 171 -18.26 14.33 -1.42
CA LYS A 171 -18.34 15.46 -2.35
C LYS A 171 -17.83 16.71 -1.62
N ILE A 172 -16.62 17.15 -1.95
CA ILE A 172 -16.21 18.52 -1.64
C ILE A 172 -17.04 19.41 -2.58
N THR A 173 -17.88 20.25 -1.98
CA THR A 173 -18.78 21.19 -2.69
C THR A 173 -17.99 22.37 -3.23
#